data_AF-A0A2I4EDP9-F1
#
_entry.id   AF-A0A2I4EDP9-F1
#
_cell.length_a   1.000
_cell.length_b   1.000
_cell.length_c   1.000
_cell.angle_alpha   90.00
_cell.angle_beta   90.00
_cell.angle_gamma   90.00
#
_symmetry.space_group_name_H-M   'P 1'
#
loop_
_entity.id
_entity.type
_entity.pdbx_description
1 polymer ?
#
loop_
_entity_poly.entity_id
_entity_poly.type
_entity_poly.pdbx_seq_one_letter_code
_entity_poly.pdbx_strand_id
1 'polypeptide(L)'
;MNVFFDGYVHSGTTLKELVDQFDNVLRKKVEIETTSDFNSCNQIIPCVSPFYIEKQFQAVYTNAKFKEIQREEWGMICCNCIPISKQGCISTFDVLDKISTYDHVKIVHYVVYYNEEECDIKCTCALFEMRGIICRHAFKVFQMKKIHVLPERYVLYRWRKDLKRRYTLVKSSYDDLRDNADVRRKIFDDKQVGVGELSAHQVVAKVEDVVVGTQYSTVTQQTPSNND
;
A
#
# COMPACT_ATOMS: atom_id res chain seq x y z
N MET A 1 -33.98 6.68 0.12
CA MET A 1 -33.77 5.25 -0.22
C MET A 1 -32.30 4.92 0.07
N ASN A 2 -31.98 3.80 0.71
CA ASN A 2 -30.61 3.46 1.09
C ASN A 2 -29.80 3.08 -0.17
N VAL A 3 -28.60 3.64 -0.37
CA VAL A 3 -27.71 3.34 -1.51
C VAL A 3 -27.44 1.83 -1.64
N PHE A 4 -27.50 1.10 -0.52
CA PHE A 4 -27.37 -0.35 -0.48
C PHE A 4 -28.42 -1.11 -1.31
N PHE A 5 -29.63 -0.55 -1.48
CA PHE A 5 -30.73 -1.14 -2.25
C PHE A 5 -31.04 -0.35 -3.53
N ASP A 6 -30.16 0.56 -3.93
CA ASP A 6 -30.37 1.39 -5.10
C ASP A 6 -30.43 0.53 -6.38
N GLY A 7 -31.52 0.66 -7.13
CA GLY A 7 -31.83 -0.21 -8.28
C GLY A 7 -32.39 -1.60 -7.95
N TYR A 8 -32.53 -1.96 -6.67
CA TYR A 8 -33.07 -3.26 -6.23
C TYR A 8 -34.47 -3.18 -5.63
N VAL A 9 -34.82 -2.07 -4.97
CA VAL A 9 -36.09 -1.90 -4.26
C VAL A 9 -36.77 -0.60 -4.69
N HIS A 10 -38.08 -0.63 -4.90
CA HIS A 10 -38.91 0.55 -5.18
C HIS A 10 -40.19 0.54 -4.33
N SER A 11 -41.00 1.58 -4.41
CA SER A 11 -42.21 1.75 -3.56
C SER A 11 -43.27 0.66 -3.73
N GLY A 12 -43.19 -0.14 -4.79
CA GLY A 12 -44.11 -1.25 -5.07
C GLY A 12 -43.55 -2.63 -4.75
N THR A 13 -42.32 -2.73 -4.24
CA THR A 13 -41.69 -4.01 -3.92
C THR A 13 -42.41 -4.68 -2.74
N THR A 14 -42.93 -5.88 -2.97
CA THR A 14 -43.60 -6.68 -1.94
C THR A 14 -42.59 -7.21 -0.91
N LEU A 15 -43.07 -7.67 0.25
CA LEU A 15 -42.20 -8.24 1.28
C LEU A 15 -41.42 -9.47 0.78
N LYS A 16 -42.03 -10.31 -0.06
CA LYS A 16 -41.35 -11.47 -0.65
C LYS A 16 -40.24 -11.03 -1.60
N GLU A 17 -40.55 -10.12 -2.52
CA GLU A 17 -39.55 -9.57 -3.44
C GLU A 17 -38.44 -8.85 -2.70
N LEU A 18 -38.73 -8.18 -1.58
CA LEU A 18 -37.71 -7.56 -0.74
C LEU A 18 -36.70 -8.59 -0.21
N VAL A 19 -37.18 -9.75 0.26
CA VAL A 19 -36.30 -10.84 0.74
C VAL A 19 -35.44 -11.38 -0.40
N ASP A 20 -36.04 -11.64 -1.57
CA ASP A 20 -35.30 -12.11 -2.75
C ASP A 20 -34.23 -11.10 -3.20
N GLN A 21 -34.57 -9.80 -3.21
CA GLN A 21 -33.63 -8.75 -3.56
C GLN A 21 -32.54 -8.55 -2.51
N PHE A 22 -32.85 -8.75 -1.22
CA PHE A 22 -31.86 -8.72 -0.15
C PHE A 22 -30.78 -9.78 -0.37
N ASP A 23 -31.18 -11.02 -0.67
CA ASP A 23 -30.25 -12.12 -0.95
C ASP A 23 -29.40 -11.86 -2.20
N ASN A 24 -29.97 -11.23 -3.23
CA ASN A 24 -29.25 -10.82 -4.44
C ASN A 24 -28.20 -9.73 -4.13
N VAL A 25 -28.55 -8.73 -3.33
CA VAL A 25 -27.62 -7.66 -2.92
C VAL A 25 -26.47 -8.24 -2.09
N LEU A 26 -26.77 -9.16 -1.16
CA LEU A 26 -25.75 -9.85 -0.37
C LEU A 26 -24.80 -10.67 -1.24
N ARG A 27 -25.34 -11.46 -2.18
CA ARG A 27 -24.53 -12.24 -3.13
C ARG A 27 -23.58 -11.34 -3.92
N LYS A 28 -24.11 -10.29 -4.53
CA LYS A 28 -23.31 -9.32 -5.30
C LYS A 28 -22.22 -8.66 -4.45
N LYS A 29 -22.52 -8.35 -3.18
CA LYS A 29 -21.53 -7.79 -2.26
C LYS A 29 -20.39 -8.78 -1.99
N VAL A 30 -20.72 -10.06 -1.77
CA VAL A 30 -19.72 -11.12 -1.59
C VAL A 30 -18.87 -11.30 -2.86
N GLU A 31 -19.47 -11.26 -4.05
CA GLU A 31 -18.73 -11.35 -5.32
C GLU A 31 -17.76 -10.18 -5.51
N ILE A 32 -18.20 -8.95 -5.22
CA ILE A 32 -17.36 -7.73 -5.28
C ILE A 32 -16.21 -7.80 -4.28
N GLU A 33 -16.49 -8.21 -3.03
CA GLU A 33 -15.48 -8.38 -1.99
C GLU A 33 -14.45 -9.44 -2.39
N THR A 34 -14.93 -10.61 -2.83
CA THR A 34 -14.07 -11.74 -3.25
C THR A 34 -13.16 -11.35 -4.42
N THR A 35 -13.70 -10.64 -5.41
CA THR A 35 -12.92 -10.12 -6.54
C THR A 35 -11.90 -9.08 -6.07
N SER A 36 -12.26 -8.20 -5.14
CA SER A 36 -11.37 -7.17 -4.60
C SER A 36 -10.23 -7.76 -3.77
N ASP A 37 -10.52 -8.80 -2.98
CA ASP A 37 -9.51 -9.53 -2.20
C ASP A 37 -8.57 -10.31 -3.13
N PHE A 38 -9.12 -10.99 -4.16
CA PHE A 38 -8.30 -11.64 -5.19
C PHE A 38 -7.36 -10.64 -5.87
N ASN A 39 -7.87 -9.48 -6.30
CA ASN A 39 -7.03 -8.44 -6.91
C ASN A 39 -5.99 -7.88 -5.94
N SER A 40 -6.31 -7.74 -4.66
CA SER A 40 -5.36 -7.25 -3.65
C SER A 40 -4.16 -8.19 -3.48
N CYS A 41 -4.36 -9.50 -3.59
CA CYS A 41 -3.28 -10.48 -3.51
C CYS A 41 -2.51 -10.63 -4.84
N ASN A 42 -3.21 -10.53 -5.98
CA ASN A 42 -2.64 -10.90 -7.28
C ASN A 42 -2.21 -9.71 -8.14
N GLN A 43 -2.57 -8.48 -7.77
CA GLN A 43 -2.19 -7.26 -8.49
C GLN A 43 -1.40 -6.33 -7.58
N ILE A 44 -0.22 -5.94 -8.05
CA ILE A 44 0.61 -4.95 -7.37
C ILE A 44 0.31 -3.58 -7.98
N ILE A 45 -0.18 -2.66 -7.15
CA ILE A 45 -0.29 -1.24 -7.52
C ILE A 45 1.09 -0.61 -7.36
N PRO A 46 1.71 -0.01 -8.39
CA PRO A 46 3.02 0.60 -8.27
C PRO A 46 3.06 1.71 -7.21
N CYS A 47 4.20 1.83 -6.54
CA CYS A 47 4.49 3.00 -5.71
C CYS A 47 4.57 4.25 -6.60
N VAL A 48 4.08 5.37 -6.09
CA VAL A 48 4.09 6.67 -6.78
C VAL A 48 5.22 7.55 -6.31
N SER A 49 5.92 7.16 -5.25
CA SER A 49 7.05 7.86 -4.68
C SER A 49 8.21 6.89 -4.36
N PRO A 50 9.43 7.41 -4.13
CA PRO A 50 10.55 6.62 -3.66
C PRO A 50 10.53 6.39 -2.13
N PHE A 51 9.51 6.83 -1.39
CA PHE A 51 9.49 6.70 0.08
C PHE A 51 9.31 5.24 0.51
N TYR A 52 10.18 4.79 1.42
CA TYR A 52 10.19 3.41 1.90
C TYR A 52 8.93 3.05 2.72
N ILE A 53 8.28 4.05 3.33
CA ILE A 53 7.00 3.86 4.02
C ILE A 53 5.91 3.41 3.05
N GLU A 54 5.88 3.96 1.83
CA GLU A 54 4.92 3.56 0.80
C GLU A 54 5.04 2.07 0.48
N LYS A 55 6.29 1.59 0.28
CA LYS A 55 6.57 0.17 0.01
C LYS A 55 6.09 -0.75 1.13
N GLN A 56 6.24 -0.34 2.39
CA GLN A 56 5.72 -1.12 3.53
C GLN A 56 4.21 -1.29 3.43
N PHE A 57 3.46 -0.23 3.14
CA PHE A 57 2.00 -0.33 2.96
C PHE A 57 1.61 -1.13 1.72
N GLN A 58 2.32 -1.00 0.59
CA GLN A 58 2.07 -1.76 -0.63
C GLN A 58 2.12 -3.28 -0.40
N ALA A 59 3.08 -3.71 0.43
CA ALA A 59 3.29 -5.12 0.74
C ALA A 59 2.13 -5.70 1.58
N VAL A 60 1.63 -4.96 2.56
CA VAL A 60 0.70 -5.51 3.57
C VAL A 60 -0.75 -5.09 3.41
N TYR A 61 -1.06 -3.93 2.83
CA TYR A 61 -2.46 -3.44 2.74
C TYR A 61 -3.19 -3.91 1.50
N THR A 62 -4.52 -3.98 1.61
CA THR A 62 -5.40 -4.16 0.45
C THR A 62 -5.20 -3.04 -0.56
N ASN A 63 -5.45 -3.33 -1.84
CA ASN A 63 -5.27 -2.37 -2.93
C ASN A 63 -6.11 -1.10 -2.74
N ALA A 64 -7.33 -1.24 -2.20
CA ALA A 64 -8.18 -0.10 -1.89
C ALA A 64 -7.55 0.80 -0.81
N LYS A 65 -7.02 0.22 0.26
CA LYS A 65 -6.41 0.99 1.35
C LYS A 65 -5.06 1.58 0.99
N PHE A 66 -4.25 0.86 0.23
CA PHE A 66 -3.00 1.39 -0.31
C PHE A 66 -3.24 2.65 -1.17
N LYS A 67 -4.28 2.67 -2.01
CA LYS A 67 -4.66 3.88 -2.76
C LYS A 67 -5.06 5.05 -1.87
N GLU A 68 -5.63 4.82 -0.68
CA GLU A 68 -5.91 5.91 0.26
C GLU A 68 -4.61 6.49 0.83
N ILE A 69 -3.65 5.62 1.18
CA ILE A 69 -2.32 6.04 1.64
C ILE A 69 -1.62 6.88 0.56
N GLN A 70 -1.61 6.43 -0.69
CA GLN A 70 -1.02 7.19 -1.80
C GLN A 70 -1.63 8.60 -1.93
N ARG A 71 -2.95 8.75 -1.73
CA ARG A 71 -3.58 10.08 -1.77
C ARG A 71 -3.12 10.98 -0.64
N GLU A 72 -2.96 10.44 0.57
CA GLU A 72 -2.44 11.20 1.71
C GLU A 72 -0.96 11.57 1.49
N GLU A 73 -0.16 10.66 0.96
CA GLU A 73 1.25 10.91 0.63
C GLU A 73 1.41 11.98 -0.46
N TRP A 74 0.67 11.87 -1.58
CA TRP A 74 0.63 12.91 -2.62
C TRP A 74 0.17 14.26 -2.08
N GLY A 75 -0.80 14.26 -1.14
CA GLY A 75 -1.31 15.46 -0.51
C GLY A 75 -0.26 16.25 0.30
N MET A 76 0.90 15.65 0.60
CA MET A 76 2.01 16.37 1.23
C MET A 76 2.53 17.55 0.41
N ILE A 77 2.35 17.54 -0.91
CA ILE A 77 2.76 18.64 -1.80
C ILE A 77 2.04 19.94 -1.43
N CYS A 78 0.82 19.83 -0.90
CA CYS A 78 0.03 20.98 -0.44
C CYS A 78 0.37 21.41 0.99
N CYS A 79 1.25 20.69 1.70
CA CYS A 79 1.57 20.92 3.10
C CYS A 79 2.90 21.66 3.27
N ASN A 80 2.88 22.77 4.02
CA ASN A 80 4.08 23.39 4.57
C ASN A 80 4.20 23.07 6.06
N CYS A 81 5.37 22.64 6.53
CA CYS A 81 5.57 22.21 7.92
C CYS A 81 6.59 23.11 8.62
N ILE A 82 6.19 23.68 9.76
CA ILE A 82 6.94 24.63 10.55
C ILE A 82 7.18 24.02 11.94
N PRO A 83 8.43 23.76 12.35
CA PRO A 83 8.73 23.37 13.72
C PRO A 83 8.36 24.50 14.69
N ILE A 84 7.56 24.20 15.72
CA ILE A 84 7.16 25.18 16.74
C ILE A 84 8.07 25.07 17.96
N SER A 85 8.24 23.85 18.49
CA SER A 85 8.95 23.64 19.75
C SER A 85 9.46 22.20 19.88
N LYS A 86 10.43 22.00 20.77
CA LYS A 86 10.86 20.69 21.25
C LYS A 86 10.93 20.72 22.77
N GLN A 87 10.19 19.84 23.44
CA GLN A 87 10.16 19.68 24.89
C GLN A 87 10.50 18.23 25.20
N GLY A 88 11.72 17.98 25.69
CA GLY A 88 12.23 16.62 25.86
C GLY A 88 12.21 15.83 24.54
N CYS A 89 11.59 14.65 24.56
CA CYS A 89 11.43 13.77 23.40
C CYS A 89 10.28 14.20 22.46
N ILE A 90 9.47 15.20 22.82
CA ILE A 90 8.31 15.63 22.03
C ILE A 90 8.65 16.86 21.20
N SER A 91 8.52 16.73 19.87
CA SER A 91 8.58 17.84 18.92
C SER A 91 7.17 18.23 18.48
N THR A 92 6.86 19.52 18.44
CA THR A 92 5.58 20.07 17.96
C THR A 92 5.78 20.81 16.64
N PHE A 93 4.90 20.57 15.67
CA PHE A 93 4.91 21.18 14.35
C PHE A 93 3.56 21.82 14.02
N ASP A 94 3.59 22.98 13.36
CA ASP A 94 2.45 23.56 12.67
C ASP A 94 2.52 23.16 11.20
N VAL A 95 1.46 22.53 10.70
CA VAL A 95 1.36 22.10 9.31
C VAL A 95 0.24 22.87 8.63
N LEU A 96 0.63 23.74 7.71
CA LEU A 96 -0.26 24.53 6.87
C LEU A 96 -0.64 23.70 5.64
N ASP A 97 -1.90 23.31 5.55
CA ASP A 97 -2.44 22.51 4.45
C ASP A 97 -3.25 23.41 3.50
N LYS A 98 -2.81 23.50 2.24
CA LYS A 98 -3.51 24.22 1.18
C LYS A 98 -4.60 23.33 0.57
N ILE A 99 -5.85 23.62 0.91
CA ILE A 99 -7.02 22.89 0.43
C ILE A 99 -7.70 23.73 -0.65
N SER A 100 -7.66 23.26 -1.89
CA SER A 100 -8.40 23.86 -3.01
C SER A 100 -9.83 23.32 -3.06
N THR A 101 -10.81 24.22 -3.13
CA THR A 101 -12.17 23.93 -3.58
C THR A 101 -12.36 24.49 -5.00
N TYR A 102 -13.55 24.34 -5.59
CA TYR A 102 -13.81 24.79 -6.97
C TYR A 102 -13.52 26.28 -7.19
N ASP A 103 -13.76 27.13 -6.18
CA ASP A 103 -13.67 28.58 -6.35
C ASP A 103 -12.55 29.23 -5.51
N HIS A 104 -12.04 28.54 -4.48
CA HIS A 104 -11.15 29.15 -3.48
C HIS A 104 -10.05 28.19 -3.00
N VAL A 105 -8.92 28.77 -2.59
CA VAL A 105 -7.88 28.04 -1.84
C VAL A 105 -7.95 28.47 -0.38
N LYS A 106 -8.18 27.52 0.51
CA LYS A 106 -8.15 27.73 1.96
C LYS A 106 -6.85 27.16 2.52
N ILE A 107 -6.22 27.89 3.44
CA ILE A 107 -5.11 27.38 4.25
C ILE A 107 -5.68 26.96 5.61
N VAL A 108 -5.43 25.72 6.01
CA VAL A 108 -5.85 25.18 7.30
C VAL A 108 -4.63 24.75 8.10
N HIS A 109 -4.61 25.08 9.39
CA HIS A 109 -3.52 24.73 10.29
C HIS A 109 -3.85 23.43 11.03
N TYR A 110 -2.88 22.53 11.07
CA TYR A 110 -2.93 21.31 11.87
C TYR A 110 -1.69 21.22 12.74
N VAL A 111 -1.89 20.86 14.00
CA VAL A 111 -0.78 20.66 14.94
C VAL A 111 -0.42 19.19 14.94
N VAL A 112 0.87 18.90 14.76
CA VAL A 112 1.41 17.55 14.80
C VAL A 112 2.41 17.44 15.96
N TYR A 113 2.20 16.46 16.81
CA TYR A 113 3.09 16.10 17.90
C TYR A 113 3.83 14.81 17.51
N TYR A 114 5.15 14.82 17.63
CA TYR A 114 5.98 13.65 17.40
C TYR A 114 6.82 13.34 18.64
N ASN A 115 6.65 12.15 19.21
CA ASN A 115 7.44 11.64 20.31
C ASN A 115 8.56 10.73 19.74
N GLU A 116 9.81 11.15 19.95
CA GLU A 116 11.01 10.44 19.46
C GLU A 116 11.27 9.11 20.17
N GLU A 117 10.92 8.98 21.46
CA GLU A 117 11.16 7.75 22.24
C GLU A 117 10.13 6.68 21.93
N GLU A 118 8.86 7.08 21.87
CA GLU A 118 7.75 6.17 21.59
C GLU A 118 7.55 5.92 20.09
N CYS A 119 8.26 6.64 19.21
CA CYS A 119 8.01 6.70 17.78
C CYS A 119 6.51 6.96 17.48
N ASP A 120 5.90 7.85 18.25
CA ASP A 120 4.47 8.15 18.21
C ASP A 120 4.20 9.49 17.52
N ILE A 121 3.16 9.55 16.69
CA ILE A 121 2.75 10.75 15.97
C ILE A 121 1.25 10.96 16.17
N LYS A 122 0.89 12.18 16.56
CA LYS A 122 -0.50 12.60 16.74
C LYS A 122 -0.74 13.87 15.95
N CYS A 123 -1.82 13.92 15.20
CA CYS A 123 -2.21 15.07 14.40
C CYS A 123 -3.60 15.52 14.80
N THR A 124 -3.84 16.82 14.93
CA THR A 124 -5.17 17.36 15.27
C THR A 124 -6.24 17.07 14.22
N CYS A 125 -5.86 16.64 13.01
CA CYS A 125 -6.80 16.16 12.00
C CYS A 125 -7.48 14.82 12.37
N ALA A 126 -6.91 14.07 13.31
CA ALA A 126 -7.41 12.79 13.83
C ALA A 126 -7.70 11.69 12.77
N LEU A 127 -7.09 11.77 11.58
CA LEU A 127 -7.39 10.83 10.49
C LEU A 127 -7.02 9.39 10.86
N PHE A 128 -5.95 9.20 11.61
CA PHE A 128 -5.53 7.88 12.04
C PHE A 128 -6.51 7.30 13.07
N GLU A 129 -6.95 8.11 14.02
CA GLU A 129 -7.91 7.72 15.05
C GLU A 129 -9.28 7.40 14.44
N MET A 130 -9.72 8.19 13.44
CA MET A 130 -11.03 8.02 12.80
C MET A 130 -11.05 6.91 11.74
N ARG A 131 -9.97 6.75 10.96
CA ARG A 131 -9.95 5.89 9.76
C ARG A 131 -8.81 4.87 9.75
N GLY A 132 -7.87 4.95 10.67
CA GLY A 132 -6.71 4.07 10.73
C GLY A 132 -5.71 4.31 9.60
N ILE A 133 -5.61 5.55 9.12
CA ILE A 133 -4.78 5.97 7.98
C ILE A 133 -3.93 7.15 8.41
N ILE A 134 -2.62 7.08 8.15
CA ILE A 134 -1.70 8.20 8.39
C ILE A 134 -2.07 9.36 7.47
N CYS A 135 -2.28 10.55 8.02
CA CYS A 135 -2.59 11.73 7.23
C CYS A 135 -1.36 12.32 6.54
N ARG A 136 -1.60 13.14 5.51
CA ARG A 136 -0.57 13.95 4.84
C ARG A 136 0.27 14.80 5.80
N HIS A 137 -0.31 15.30 6.89
CA HIS A 137 0.42 16.11 7.88
C HIS A 137 1.45 15.30 8.66
N ALA A 138 1.07 14.09 9.09
CA ALA A 138 1.96 13.15 9.77
C ALA A 138 3.07 12.67 8.81
N PHE A 139 2.73 12.34 7.56
CA PHE A 139 3.73 12.02 6.54
C PHE A 139 4.72 13.17 6.29
N LYS A 140 4.24 14.42 6.29
CA LYS A 140 5.12 15.58 6.14
C LYS A 140 6.13 15.69 7.28
N VAL A 141 5.71 15.41 8.52
CA VAL A 141 6.61 15.36 9.68
C VAL A 141 7.57 14.17 9.60
N PHE A 142 7.12 12.99 9.16
CA PHE A 142 8.02 11.85 8.91
C PHE A 142 9.10 12.19 7.89
N GLN A 143 8.74 12.86 6.79
CA GLN A 143 9.70 13.37 5.80
C GLN A 143 10.72 14.30 6.44
N MET A 144 10.27 15.29 7.23
CA MET A 144 11.14 16.25 7.92
C MET A 144 12.09 15.58 8.93
N LYS A 145 11.60 14.57 9.66
CA LYS A 145 12.37 13.80 10.63
C LYS A 145 13.21 12.68 10.01
N LYS A 146 13.17 12.51 8.69
CA LYS A 146 13.88 11.45 7.94
C LYS A 146 13.54 10.04 8.44
N ILE A 147 12.27 9.84 8.79
CA ILE A 147 11.77 8.53 9.22
C ILE A 147 11.43 7.75 7.96
N HIS A 148 12.17 6.66 7.73
CA HIS A 148 12.01 5.82 6.55
C HIS A 148 11.26 4.52 6.85
N VAL A 149 11.32 4.04 8.10
CA VAL A 149 10.63 2.83 8.55
C VAL A 149 9.44 3.22 9.39
N LEU A 150 8.26 2.69 9.06
CA LEU A 150 7.04 3.04 9.78
C LEU A 150 6.89 2.09 10.99
N PRO A 151 6.63 2.62 12.19
CA PRO A 151 6.32 1.79 13.34
C PRO A 151 5.09 0.90 13.11
N GLU A 152 5.14 -0.36 13.58
CA GLU A 152 4.09 -1.36 13.36
C GLU A 152 2.71 -0.93 13.88
N ARG A 153 2.65 -0.05 14.90
CA ARG A 153 1.40 0.51 15.43
C ARG A 153 0.52 1.19 14.37
N TYR A 154 1.11 1.67 13.28
CA TYR A 154 0.39 2.31 12.17
C TYR A 154 -0.04 1.34 11.07
N VAL A 155 0.34 0.07 11.18
CA VAL A 155 -0.06 -1.02 10.28
C VAL A 155 -1.18 -1.82 10.94
N LEU A 156 -2.43 -1.47 10.62
CA LEU A 156 -3.60 -2.06 11.27
C LEU A 156 -4.01 -3.40 10.65
N TYR A 157 -4.25 -4.40 11.50
CA TYR A 157 -4.74 -5.74 11.12
C TYR A 157 -5.94 -5.70 10.17
N ARG A 158 -6.90 -4.79 10.42
CA ARG A 158 -8.14 -4.67 9.63
C ARG A 158 -7.89 -4.39 8.15
N TRP A 159 -6.79 -3.71 7.82
CA TRP A 159 -6.47 -3.27 6.46
C TRP A 159 -5.53 -4.20 5.71
N ARG A 160 -5.01 -5.23 6.40
CA ARG A 160 -4.06 -6.18 5.85
C ARG A 160 -4.72 -7.14 4.85
N LYS A 161 -4.03 -7.42 3.75
CA LYS A 161 -4.46 -8.37 2.69
C LYS A 161 -3.89 -9.77 2.89
N ASP A 162 -2.79 -9.87 3.62
CA ASP A 162 -2.06 -11.11 3.90
C ASP A 162 -2.65 -11.91 5.07
N LEU A 163 -3.77 -11.47 5.62
CA LEU A 163 -4.47 -12.11 6.73
C LEU A 163 -5.86 -12.55 6.30
N LYS A 164 -6.20 -13.82 6.58
CA LYS A 164 -7.57 -14.31 6.43
C LYS A 164 -8.45 -13.68 7.50
N ARG A 165 -9.58 -13.10 7.07
CA ARG A 165 -10.52 -12.46 8.00
C ARG A 165 -11.37 -13.52 8.69
N ARG A 166 -11.48 -13.48 10.02
CA ARG A 166 -12.18 -14.53 10.79
C ARG A 166 -13.62 -14.80 10.36
N TYR A 167 -14.34 -13.80 9.86
CA TYR A 167 -15.72 -13.98 9.39
C TYR A 167 -15.82 -14.78 8.08
N THR A 168 -14.72 -14.95 7.33
CA THR A 168 -14.70 -15.86 6.18
C THR A 168 -14.63 -17.33 6.58
N LEU A 169 -14.49 -17.63 7.88
CA LEU A 169 -14.53 -19.00 8.42
C LEU A 169 -15.94 -19.44 8.83
N VAL A 170 -16.88 -18.51 8.94
CA VAL A 170 -18.28 -18.81 9.26
C VAL A 170 -18.97 -19.27 7.99
N LYS A 171 -19.52 -20.48 8.02
CA LYS A 171 -20.18 -21.06 6.85
C LYS A 171 -21.42 -20.25 6.46
N SER A 172 -21.53 -19.92 5.18
CA SER A 172 -22.65 -19.20 4.59
C SER A 172 -23.12 -19.89 3.30
N SER A 173 -24.35 -19.63 2.86
CA SER A 173 -24.88 -20.14 1.59
C SER A 173 -24.13 -19.62 0.34
N TYR A 174 -23.16 -18.73 0.51
CA TYR A 174 -22.35 -18.14 -0.55
C TYR A 174 -20.90 -18.65 -0.57
N ASP A 175 -20.56 -19.65 0.26
CA ASP A 175 -19.18 -20.13 0.42
C ASP A 175 -18.58 -20.74 -0.85
N ASP A 176 -19.41 -21.35 -1.71
CA ASP A 176 -18.96 -21.93 -2.99
C ASP A 176 -18.22 -20.90 -3.87
N LEU A 177 -18.59 -19.61 -3.79
CA LEU A 177 -17.94 -18.52 -4.51
C LEU A 177 -16.55 -18.19 -3.94
N ARG A 178 -16.40 -18.28 -2.61
CA ARG A 178 -15.15 -18.01 -1.89
C ARG A 178 -14.16 -19.15 -2.05
N ASP A 179 -14.63 -20.38 -1.97
CA ASP A 179 -13.79 -21.58 -2.14
C ASP A 179 -13.18 -21.64 -3.54
N ASN A 180 -13.94 -21.28 -4.58
CA ASN A 180 -13.43 -21.19 -5.95
C ASN A 180 -12.33 -20.13 -6.09
N ALA A 181 -12.47 -18.99 -5.42
CA ALA A 181 -11.45 -17.93 -5.40
C ALA A 181 -10.19 -18.33 -4.61
N ASP A 182 -10.35 -19.06 -3.50
CA ASP A 182 -9.24 -19.59 -2.70
C ASP A 182 -8.46 -20.68 -3.47
N VAL A 183 -9.15 -21.55 -4.22
CA VAL A 183 -8.52 -22.52 -5.13
C VAL A 183 -7.76 -21.80 -6.24
N ARG A 184 -8.37 -20.79 -6.88
CA ARG A 184 -7.67 -19.97 -7.88
C ARG A 184 -6.42 -19.32 -7.28
N ARG A 185 -6.50 -18.76 -6.07
CA ARG A 185 -5.35 -18.15 -5.38
C ARG A 185 -4.20 -19.15 -5.23
N LYS A 186 -4.48 -20.36 -4.71
CA LYS A 186 -3.47 -21.43 -4.59
C LYS A 186 -2.84 -21.80 -5.93
N ILE A 187 -3.65 -21.95 -6.99
CA ILE A 187 -3.14 -22.26 -8.34
C ILE A 187 -2.22 -21.14 -8.87
N PHE A 188 -2.55 -19.87 -8.61
CA PHE A 188 -1.71 -18.74 -9.01
C PHE A 188 -0.40 -18.70 -8.21
N ASP A 189 -0.45 -18.93 -6.89
CA ASP A 189 0.72 -19.01 -6.03
C ASP A 189 1.65 -20.16 -6.45
N ASP A 190 1.11 -21.37 -6.69
CA ASP A 190 1.87 -22.53 -7.17
C ASP A 190 2.55 -22.27 -8.53
N LYS A 191 1.89 -21.53 -9.44
CA LYS A 191 2.48 -21.15 -10.72
C LYS A 191 3.61 -20.12 -10.59
N GLN A 192 3.57 -19.23 -9.60
CA GLN A 192 4.67 -18.30 -9.34
C GLN A 192 5.85 -18.98 -8.65
N VAL A 193 5.59 -19.94 -7.74
CA VAL A 193 6.63 -20.76 -7.10
C VAL A 193 7.37 -21.62 -8.14
N GLY A 194 6.65 -22.20 -9.11
CA GLY A 194 7.25 -22.98 -10.21
C GLY A 194 8.11 -22.19 -11.21
N VAL A 195 8.05 -20.86 -11.20
CA VAL A 195 8.91 -19.97 -12.00
C VAL A 195 10.09 -19.42 -11.17
N GLY A 196 10.09 -19.65 -9.84
CA GLY A 196 11.04 -19.08 -8.88
C GLY A 196 12.27 -19.93 -8.55
N GLU A 197 12.40 -21.17 -9.05
CA GLU A 197 13.61 -21.98 -8.84
C GLU A 197 14.73 -21.69 -9.84
N LEU A 198 15.21 -20.44 -9.84
CA LEU A 198 16.60 -20.12 -10.16
C LEU A 198 17.08 -19.17 -9.07
N SER A 199 17.73 -19.74 -8.06
CA SER A 199 18.28 -19.02 -6.91
C SER A 199 19.22 -17.89 -7.36
N ALA A 200 19.07 -16.71 -6.75
CA ALA A 200 19.94 -15.54 -6.97
C ALA A 200 21.44 -15.84 -6.78
N HIS A 201 21.79 -16.92 -6.06
CA HIS A 201 23.17 -17.38 -5.89
C HIS A 201 23.81 -17.94 -7.17
N GLN A 202 23.01 -18.41 -8.15
CA GLN A 202 23.52 -18.93 -9.43
C GLN A 202 23.70 -17.85 -10.50
N VAL A 203 23.07 -16.69 -10.33
CA VAL A 203 23.17 -15.57 -11.27
C VAL A 203 24.45 -14.76 -11.02
N VAL A 204 24.85 -14.59 -9.76
CA VAL A 204 26.07 -13.85 -9.41
C VAL A 204 27.34 -14.59 -9.87
N ALA A 205 27.38 -15.91 -9.74
CA ALA A 205 28.52 -16.72 -10.20
C ALA A 205 28.75 -16.67 -11.71
N LYS A 206 27.70 -16.46 -12.52
CA LYS A 206 27.81 -16.36 -13.99
C LYS A 206 28.26 -14.99 -14.49
N VAL A 207 28.14 -13.94 -13.68
CA VAL A 207 28.52 -12.58 -14.08
C VAL A 207 30.01 -12.33 -13.83
N GLU A 208 30.60 -12.92 -12.79
CA GLU A 208 32.04 -12.78 -12.51
C GLU A 208 32.92 -13.53 -13.52
N ASP A 209 32.48 -14.68 -14.05
CA ASP A 209 33.24 -15.44 -15.07
C ASP A 209 33.30 -14.75 -16.45
N VAL A 210 32.35 -13.85 -16.77
CA VAL A 210 32.30 -13.15 -18.06
C VAL A 210 33.17 -11.89 -18.06
N VAL A 211 33.36 -11.25 -16.90
CA VAL A 211 34.11 -9.99 -16.80
C VAL A 211 35.64 -10.23 -16.74
N VAL A 212 36.09 -11.40 -16.27
CA VAL A 212 37.53 -11.74 -16.22
C VAL A 212 38.07 -12.21 -17.58
N GLY A 213 37.22 -12.73 -18.47
CA GLY A 213 37.63 -13.30 -19.76
C GLY A 213 37.91 -12.31 -20.90
N THR A 214 37.70 -11.00 -20.71
CA THR A 214 37.82 -10.01 -21.79
C THR A 214 38.98 -9.01 -21.66
N GLN A 215 39.84 -9.14 -20.65
CA GLN A 215 40.98 -8.22 -20.45
C GLN A 215 42.37 -8.75 -20.85
N TYR A 216 42.48 -9.94 -21.46
CA TYR A 216 43.76 -10.43 -21.99
C TYR A 216 43.64 -10.87 -23.45
N SER A 217 43.52 -9.91 -24.37
CA SER A 217 43.85 -10.12 -25.79
C SER A 217 44.08 -8.78 -26.49
N THR A 218 45.26 -8.18 -26.29
CA THR A 218 45.87 -7.37 -27.35
C THR A 218 47.37 -7.62 -27.36
N VAL A 219 47.78 -8.36 -28.37
CA VAL A 219 49.13 -8.86 -28.64
C VAL A 219 50.04 -7.72 -29.08
N THR A 220 51.23 -7.70 -28.49
CA THR A 220 52.41 -6.91 -28.84
C THR A 220 52.90 -7.23 -30.26
N GLN A 221 53.03 -6.24 -31.13
CA GLN A 221 53.85 -6.36 -32.34
C GLN A 221 55.28 -5.89 -32.03
N GLN A 222 56.24 -6.81 -32.16
CA GLN A 222 57.69 -6.57 -32.13
C GLN A 222 58.17 -5.97 -33.46
N THR A 223 59.00 -4.93 -33.40
CA THR A 223 59.92 -4.56 -34.48
C THR A 223 61.30 -5.18 -34.22
N PRO A 224 61.98 -5.76 -35.22
CA PRO A 224 63.31 -6.33 -35.04
C PRO A 224 64.38 -5.24 -35.19
N SER A 225 65.29 -5.19 -34.22
CA SER A 225 66.59 -4.54 -34.32
C SER A 225 67.53 -5.40 -35.16
N ASN A 226 68.21 -4.81 -36.15
CA ASN A 226 69.44 -5.38 -36.71
C ASN A 226 70.58 -4.39 -36.52
N ASN A 227 71.71 -4.95 -36.10
CA ASN A 227 73.00 -4.33 -35.87
C ASN A 227 73.70 -3.98 -37.19
N ASP A 228 74.31 -2.79 -37.25
CA ASP A 228 75.72 -2.48 -37.52
C ASP A 228 75.85 -1.03 -38.04
#